data_AF-A0A3D9T604-F1
#
_entry.id   AF-A0A3D9T604-F1
#
_cell.length_a   1.000
_cell.length_b   1.000
_cell.length_c   1.000
_cell.angle_alpha   90.00
_cell.angle_beta   90.00
_cell.angle_gamma   90.00
#
_symmetry.space_group_name_H-M   'P 1'
#
loop_
_entity.id
_entity.type
_entity.pdbx_description
1 polymer ?
#
loop_
_entity_poly.entity_id
_entity_poly.type
_entity_poly.pdbx_seq_one_letter_code
_entity_poly.pdbx_strand_id
1 'polypeptide(L)' 'MNPPQPREERHADAVSVDVAFLLAVIAVYGPWTTSRAVNGPERRLAVWRVDLARRELDRLSPLRRRTNGTWA' A
#
# COMPACT_ATOMS: atom_id res chain seq x y z
N MET A 1 -18.73 29.78 12.69
CA MET A 1 -17.61 29.53 11.76
C MET A 1 -16.69 28.54 12.44
N ASN A 2 -16.68 27.27 12.02
CA ASN A 2 -15.93 26.20 12.67
C ASN A 2 -14.54 26.14 12.02
N PRO A 3 -13.42 26.21 12.76
CA PRO A 3 -12.11 26.13 12.14
C PRO A 3 -11.87 24.71 11.58
N PRO A 4 -11.22 24.57 10.42
CA PRO A 4 -10.92 23.26 9.85
C PRO A 4 -9.96 22.50 10.78
N GLN A 5 -10.28 21.24 11.03
CA GLN A 5 -9.54 20.33 11.91
C GLN A 5 -8.26 19.85 11.18
N PRO A 6 -7.04 20.28 11.56
CA PRO A 6 -5.82 20.02 10.79
C PRO A 6 -5.23 18.60 10.95
N ARG A 7 -5.85 17.73 11.77
CA ARG A 7 -5.31 16.40 12.08
C ARG A 7 -5.84 15.30 11.19
N GLU A 8 -7.09 15.41 10.73
CA GLU A 8 -7.73 14.37 9.91
C GLU A 8 -7.21 14.39 8.47
N GLU A 9 -7.00 15.59 7.90
CA GLU A 9 -6.44 15.78 6.56
C GLU A 9 -5.02 15.20 6.45
N ARG A 10 -4.15 15.48 7.43
CA ARG A 10 -2.77 14.99 7.45
C ARG A 10 -2.69 13.46 7.53
N HIS A 11 -3.64 12.82 8.21
CA HIS A 11 -3.68 11.37 8.31
C HIS A 11 -4.16 10.73 7.00
N ALA A 12 -5.16 11.32 6.35
CA ALA A 12 -5.62 10.88 5.03
C ALA A 12 -4.54 11.04 3.95
N ASP A 13 -3.77 12.13 3.99
CA ASP A 13 -2.64 12.36 3.07
C ASP A 13 -1.51 11.34 3.30
N ALA A 14 -1.14 11.07 4.56
CA ALA A 14 -0.13 10.08 4.89
C ALA A 14 -0.51 8.67 4.40
N VAL A 15 -1.76 8.25 4.65
CA VAL A 15 -2.28 6.97 4.16
C VAL A 15 -2.26 6.91 2.63
N SER A 16 -2.54 8.02 1.95
CA SER A 16 -2.51 8.10 0.49
C SER A 16 -1.09 7.96 -0.07
N VAL A 17 -0.10 8.58 0.57
CA VAL A 17 1.33 8.46 0.21
C VAL A 17 1.81 7.03 0.44
N ASP A 18 1.46 6.41 1.57
CA ASP A 18 1.85 5.04 1.89
C ASP A 18 1.28 4.04 0.88
N VAL A 19 0.00 4.18 0.51
CA VAL A 19 -0.63 3.35 -0.52
C VAL A 19 0.06 3.53 -1.87
N ALA A 20 0.34 4.77 -2.28
CA ALA A 20 1.04 5.05 -3.54
C ALA A 20 2.44 4.44 -3.56
N PHE A 21 3.18 4.54 -2.45
CA PHE A 21 4.50 3.94 -2.28
C PHE A 21 4.46 2.42 -2.42
N LEU A 22 3.53 1.74 -1.72
CA LEU A 22 3.42 0.28 -1.78
C LEU A 22 3.04 -0.21 -3.18
N LEU A 23 2.16 0.52 -3.88
CA LEU A 23 1.84 0.24 -5.29
C LEU A 23 3.06 0.41 -6.20
N ALA A 24 3.87 1.45 -5.97
CA ALA A 24 5.12 1.65 -6.72
C ALA A 24 6.12 0.51 -6.50
N VAL A 25 6.25 0.00 -5.27
CA VAL A 25 7.08 -1.18 -4.97
C VAL A 25 6.63 -2.39 -5.78
N ILE A 26 5.32 -2.65 -5.85
CA ILE A 26 4.78 -3.78 -6.63
C ILE A 26 5.05 -3.58 -8.13
N ALA A 27 4.89 -2.37 -8.65
CA ALA A 27 5.14 -2.07 -10.06
C ALA A 27 6.61 -2.28 -10.45
N VAL A 28 7.55 -1.88 -9.59
CA VAL A 28 8.99 -2.00 -9.84
C VAL A 28 9.48 -3.45 -9.72
N TYR A 29 9.11 -4.14 -8.62
CA TYR A 29 9.63 -5.48 -8.33
C TYR A 29 8.81 -6.62 -8.95
N GLY A 30 7.53 -6.38 -9.29
CA GLY A 30 6.65 -7.38 -9.88
C GLY A 30 7.26 -8.11 -11.08
N PRO A 31 7.77 -7.40 -12.10
CA PRO A 31 8.39 -8.05 -13.27
C PRO A 31 9.65 -8.86 -12.92
N TRP A 32 10.34 -8.53 -11.84
CA TRP A 32 11.59 -9.19 -11.45
C TRP A 32 11.33 -10.57 -10.83
N THR A 33 10.12 -10.81 -10.30
CA THR A 33 9.74 -12.08 -9.67
C THR A 33 9.73 -13.26 -10.66
N THR A 34 9.45 -13.00 -11.94
CA THR A 34 9.39 -14.02 -13.01
C THR A 34 10.49 -13.85 -14.07
N SER A 35 11.27 -12.78 -14.00
CA SER A 35 12.31 -12.49 -14.99
C SER A 35 13.44 -13.52 -14.95
N ARG A 36 13.79 -14.07 -16.11
CA ARG A 36 14.95 -14.97 -16.27
C ARG A 36 16.29 -14.22 -16.26
N ALA A 37 16.28 -12.90 -16.52
CA ALA A 37 17.48 -12.07 -16.54
C ALA A 37 17.97 -11.67 -15.14
N VAL A 38 17.07 -11.70 -14.14
CA VAL A 38 17.38 -11.37 -12.75
C VAL A 38 17.94 -12.61 -12.04
N ASN A 39 19.05 -12.45 -11.31
CA ASN A 39 19.70 -13.56 -10.62
C ASN A 39 18.84 -14.10 -9.45
N GLY A 40 19.17 -15.30 -8.97
CA GLY A 40 18.38 -15.98 -7.93
C GLY A 40 18.18 -15.16 -6.66
N PRO A 41 19.23 -14.58 -6.05
CA PRO A 41 19.12 -13.71 -4.88
C PRO A 41 18.21 -12.48 -5.09
N GLU A 42 18.40 -11.73 -6.18
CA GLU A 42 17.58 -10.55 -6.50
C GLU A 42 16.12 -10.92 -6.74
N ARG A 43 15.88 -12.05 -7.40
CA ARG A 43 14.51 -12.56 -7.62
C ARG A 43 13.82 -12.90 -6.31
N ARG A 44 14.52 -13.52 -5.36
CA ARG A 44 13.99 -13.80 -4.01
C ARG A 44 13.69 -12.51 -3.25
N LEU A 45 14.56 -11.51 -3.34
CA LEU A 45 14.32 -10.19 -2.76
C LEU A 45 13.08 -9.53 -3.38
N ALA A 46 12.92 -9.60 -4.71
CA ALA A 46 11.76 -9.06 -5.40
C ALA A 46 10.45 -9.73 -4.94
N VAL A 47 10.44 -11.06 -4.82
CA VAL A 47 9.29 -11.82 -4.28
C VAL A 47 8.95 -11.35 -2.88
N TRP A 48 9.95 -11.29 -1.99
CA TRP A 48 9.75 -10.84 -0.61
C TRP A 48 9.18 -9.41 -0.52
N ARG A 49 9.69 -8.48 -1.34
CA ARG A 49 9.20 -7.09 -1.39
C ARG A 49 7.77 -6.99 -1.89
N VAL A 50 7.41 -7.73 -2.94
CA VAL A 50 6.04 -7.75 -3.48
C VAL A 50 5.08 -8.35 -2.46
N ASP A 51 5.44 -9.45 -1.82
CA ASP A 51 4.60 -10.10 -0.80
C ASP A 51 4.40 -9.21 0.43
N LEU A 52 5.44 -8.52 0.87
CA LEU A 52 5.33 -7.56 1.97
C LEU A 52 4.43 -6.38 1.59
N ALA A 53 4.63 -5.79 0.41
CA ALA A 53 3.83 -4.65 -0.04
C ALA A 53 2.34 -4.98 -0.16
N ARG A 54 2.01 -6.18 -0.66
CA ARG A 54 0.63 -6.68 -0.71
C ARG A 54 0.02 -6.82 0.69
N ARG A 55 0.75 -7.42 1.63
CA ARG A 55 0.30 -7.56 3.02
C ARG A 55 0.07 -6.21 3.70
N GLU A 56 0.94 -5.23 3.47
CA GLU A 56 0.75 -3.88 4.03
C GLU A 56 -0.44 -3.17 3.39
N LEU A 57 -0.64 -3.29 2.07
CA LEU A 57 -1.86 -2.77 1.41
C LEU A 57 -3.13 -3.39 2.00
N ASP A 58 -3.13 -4.70 2.23
CA ASP A 58 -4.26 -5.41 2.84
C ASP A 58 -4.52 -4.97 4.29
N ARG A 59 -3.48 -4.57 5.03
CA ARG A 59 -3.60 -3.99 6.39
C ARG A 59 -4.08 -2.55 6.40
N LEU A 60 -3.86 -1.79 5.34
CA LEU A 60 -4.38 -0.42 5.18
C LEU A 60 -5.83 -0.41 4.65
N SER A 61 -6.21 -1.44 3.89
CA SER A 61 -7.57 -1.66 3.36
C SER A 61 -8.72 -1.84 4.39
N PRO A 62 -8.55 -2.30 5.65
CA PRO A 62 -9.65 -2.50 6.59
C PRO A 62 -10.38 -1.20 6.97
N LEU A 63 -9.75 -0.04 6.76
CA LEU A 63 -10.35 1.26 7.05
C LEU A 63 -11.43 1.69 6.03
N ARG A 64 -11.47 1.07 4.83
CA ARG A 64 -12.52 1.37 3.83
C ARG A 64 -13.86 0.67 4.09
N ARG A 65 -13.91 -0.33 4.98
CA ARG A 65 -15.14 -1.09 5.24
C ARG A 65 -16.01 -0.52 6.37
N ARG A 66 -15.51 0.45 7.15
CA ARG A 66 -16.24 0.99 8.32
C ARG A 66 -16.91 2.35 8.09
N THR A 67 -16.66 3.02 6.97
CA THR A 67 -17.16 4.38 6.69
C THR A 67 -18.32 4.44 5.69
N ASN A 68 -18.70 3.33 5.04
CA ASN A 68 -20.01 3.22 4.39
C ASN A 68 -21.03 2.74 5.42
N GLY A 69 -21.51 3.66 6.26
CA GLY A 69 -22.59 3.38 7.21
C GLY A 69 -23.88 2.97 6.50
N THR A 70 -24.68 2.11 7.14
CA THR A 70 -26.07 2.40 7.54
C THR A 70 -26.52 1.29 8.51
N TRP A 71 -27.02 1.70 9.68
CA TRP A 71 -27.77 0.87 10.61
C TRP A 71 -29.14 0.51 10.00
N ALA A 72 -29.46 -0.79 9.96
CA ALA A 72 -30.81 -1.32 9.98
C ALA A 72 -30.76 -2.74 10.58
#